data_AF-A0A967M0I3-F1
#
_entry.id   AF-A0A967M0I3-F1
#
_cell.length_a   1.000
_cell.length_b   1.000
_cell.length_c   1.000
_cell.angle_alpha   90.00
_cell.angle_beta   90.00
_cell.angle_gamma   90.00
#
_symmetry.space_group_name_H-M   'P 1'
#
loop_
_entity.id
_entity.type
_entity.pdbx_description
1 polymer ?
#
loop_
_entity_poly.entity_id
_entity_poly.type
_entity_poly.pdbx_seq_one_letter_code
_entity_poly.pdbx_strand_id
1 'polypeptide(L)' 'MLQLRGIIKDFADRRIFAGIDWHIRPQDRIGLCGDNGAGKSTLLKLLCGR' A
#
# COMPACT_ATOMS: atom_id res chain seq x y z
N MET A 1 13.39 6.60 6.42
CA MET A 1 13.18 6.02 5.07
C MET A 1 12.38 4.75 5.25
N LEU A 2 11.25 4.62 4.53
CA LEU A 2 10.39 3.44 4.59
C LEU A 2 10.34 2.81 3.20
N GLN A 3 10.46 1.48 3.15
CA GLN A 3 10.47 0.75 1.89
C GLN A 3 9.55 -0.46 1.96
N LEU A 4 8.66 -0.56 0.98
CA LEU A 4 7.88 -1.74 0.64
C LEU A 4 8.53 -2.40 -0.58
N ARG A 5 8.68 -3.72 -0.56
CA ARG A 5 9.18 -4.49 -1.70
C ARG A 5 8.29 -5.69 -1.97
N GLY A 6 7.88 -5.85 -3.23
CA GLY A 6 7.10 -6.99 -3.70
C GLY A 6 5.84 -7.27 -2.86
N ILE A 7 5.17 -6.25 -2.36
CA ILE A 7 4.03 -6.45 -1.45
C ILE A 7 2.86 -7.06 -2.22
N ILE A 8 2.49 -8.26 -1.79
CA ILE A 8 1.29 -8.97 -2.23
C ILE A 8 0.30 -8.94 -1.07
N LYS A 9 -0.94 -8.56 -1.35
CA LYS A 9 -2.00 -8.56 -0.36
C LYS A 9 -3.29 -9.07 -0.96
N ASP A 10 -3.81 -10.11 -0.34
CA ASP A 10 -5.12 -10.64 -0.60
C ASP A 10 -6.07 -10.29 0.54
N PHE A 11 -7.32 -10.04 0.18
CA PHE A 11 -8.43 -9.87 1.10
C PHE A 11 -9.53 -10.83 0.69
N ALA A 12 -9.70 -11.88 1.49
CA ALA A 12 -10.47 -13.07 1.12
C ALA A 12 -10.01 -13.56 -0.27
N ASP A 13 -10.95 -13.76 -1.18
CA ASP A 13 -10.78 -14.27 -2.54
C ASP A 13 -10.40 -13.20 -3.56
N ARG A 14 -10.12 -11.96 -3.11
CA ARG A 14 -9.68 -10.86 -3.98
C ARG A 14 -8.23 -10.48 -3.74
N ARG A 15 -7.43 -10.48 -4.82
CA ARG A 15 -6.11 -9.85 -4.82
C ARG A 15 -6.25 -8.33 -4.84
N ILE A 16 -5.71 -7.67 -3.81
CA ILE A 16 -5.67 -6.21 -3.69
C ILE A 16 -4.36 -5.67 -4.27
N PHE A 17 -3.23 -6.29 -3.92
CA PHE A 17 -1.90 -5.93 -4.41
C PHE A 17 -1.17 -7.15 -4.97
N ALA A 18 -0.46 -6.98 -6.08
CA ALA A 18 0.21 -8.05 -6.81
C ALA A 18 1.71 -7.75 -7.01
N GLY A 19 2.39 -7.31 -5.95
CA GLY A 19 3.82 -7.00 -6.00
C GLY A 19 4.09 -5.50 -6.08
N ILE A 20 3.65 -4.74 -5.08
CA ILE A 20 3.94 -3.30 -4.99
C ILE A 20 5.33 -3.07 -4.40
N ASP A 21 6.14 -2.30 -5.13
CA ASP A 21 7.37 -1.68 -4.65
C ASP A 21 7.12 -0.19 -4.39
N TRP A 22 7.48 0.29 -3.20
CA TRP A 22 7.33 1.70 -2.87
C TRP A 22 8.41 2.17 -1.92
N HIS A 23 9.00 3.32 -2.22
CA HIS A 23 10.03 3.97 -1.43
C HIS A 23 9.49 5.34 -0.97
N ILE A 24 9.42 5.54 0.35
CA ILE A 24 9.02 6.79 0.99
C ILE A 24 10.22 7.37 1.72
N ARG A 25 10.61 8.58 1.34
CA ARG A 25 11.74 9.32 1.91
C ARG A 25 11.27 10.28 3.01
N PRO A 26 12.16 10.67 3.93
CA PRO A 26 11.86 11.77 4.85
C PRO A 26 11.43 13.01 4.06
N GLN A 27 10.45 13.75 4.59
CA GLN A 27 9.86 14.97 4.01
C GLN A 27 8.94 14.77 2.80
N ASP A 28 8.77 13.55 2.28
CA ASP A 28 7.77 13.29 1.24
C ASP A 28 6.35 13.62 1.73
N ARG A 29 5.57 14.32 0.90
CA ARG A 29 4.13 14.52 1.10
C ARG A 29 3.39 13.76 0.01
N ILE A 30 2.77 12.64 0.37
CA ILE A 30 2.17 11.72 -0.60
C ILE A 30 0.66 11.63 -0.39
N GLY A 31 -0.10 11.85 -1.46
CA GLY A 31 -1.54 11.58 -1.51
C GLY A 31 -1.81 10.24 -2.19
N LEU A 32 -2.73 9.44 -1.63
CA LEU A 32 -3.22 8.22 -2.27
C LEU A 32 -4.57 8.51 -2.96
N CYS A 33 -4.64 8.30 -4.28
CA CYS A 33 -5.84 8.50 -5.09
C CYS A 33 -6.29 7.18 -5.75
N GLY A 34 -7.54 7.13 -6.20
CA GLY A 34 -8.18 5.99 -6.86
C GLY A 34 -9.58 5.74 -6.31
N ASP A 35 -10.32 4.81 -6.92
CA ASP A 35 -11.71 4.53 -6.54
C ASP A 35 -11.84 3.85 -5.17
N ASN A 36 -13.07 3.84 -4.64
CA ASN A 36 -13.39 3.07 -3.44
C ASN A 36 -13.12 1.58 -3.68
N GLY A 37 -12.39 0.95 -2.76
CA GLY A 37 -11.97 -0.45 -2.91
C GLY A 37 -10.67 -0.65 -3.70
N ALA A 38 -10.00 0.41 -4.19
CA ALA A 38 -8.70 0.31 -4.87
C ALA A 38 -7.52 -0.08 -3.95
N GLY A 39 -7.76 -0.31 -2.66
CA GLY A 39 -6.73 -0.73 -1.70
C GLY A 39 -6.06 0.39 -0.91
N LYS A 40 -6.42 1.66 -1.09
CA LYS A 40 -5.81 2.81 -0.39
C LYS A 40 -5.72 2.63 1.14
N SER A 41 -6.84 2.35 1.80
CA SER A 41 -6.86 2.12 3.26
C SER A 41 -6.11 0.83 3.64
N THR A 42 -6.09 -0.17 2.78
CA THR A 42 -5.30 -1.39 2.97
C THR A 42 -3.80 -1.09 2.93
N LEU A 43 -3.34 -0.26 2.01
CA LEU A 43 -1.94 0.16 1.91
C LEU A 43 -1.50 0.92 3.17
N LEU A 44 -2.33 1.87 3.64
CA LEU A 44 -2.05 2.61 4.88
C LEU A 44 -2.00 1.69 6.11
N LYS A 45 -2.89 0.69 6.21
CA LYS A 45 -2.86 -0.30 7.29
C LYS A 45 -1.56 -1.12 7.27
N LEU A 46 -1.16 -1.60 6.10
CA LEU A 46 0.10 -2.34 5.93
C LEU A 46 1.31 -1.50 6.36
N LEU A 47 1.36 -0.21 5.97
CA LEU A 47 2.44 0.70 6.39
C LEU A 47 2.48 0.89 7.92
N CYS A 48 1.32 0.84 8.59
CA CYS A 48 1.21 0.93 10.05
C CYS A 48 1.36 -0.42 10.78
N GLY A 49 1.63 -1.52 10.06
CA GLY A 49 1.76 -2.86 10.64
C GLY A 49 0.43 -3.51 11.07
N ARG A 50 -0.68 -3.19 10.39
CA ARG A 50 -2.01 -3.77 10.59
C ARG A 50 -2.54 -4.52 9.37
#